data_AF-A0A2D6RK86-F1
#
_entry.id   AF-A0A2D6RK86-F1
#
_cell.length_a   1.000
_cell.length_b   1.000
_cell.length_c   1.000
_cell.angle_alpha   90.00
_cell.angle_beta   90.00
_cell.angle_gamma   90.00
#
_symmetry.space_group_name_H-M   'P 1'
#
loop_
_entity.id
_entity.type
_entity.pdbx_description
1 polymer ?
#
loop_
_entity_poly.entity_id
_entity_poly.type
_entity_poly.pdbx_seq_one_letter_code
_entity_poly.pdbx_strand_id
1 'polypeptide(L)'
;MLQFPTERIISIIFPLFFIAMLIWYLKDKKWNKKELLFFSPILITIILYTTTLGIHIPLFNKVNTRIYGILAFLFGTILFLKLRYINYKKIIRIGISIIAILILAIIILRYPSMPFPFETNDTYKDVVEIFPQVNEKIFLICPEIERQGVADLYSYGAIYHDIKTPIGFFGSEETPELRAARLGLYEGIQQQNCTQIIENTKKTTATELLGCTPANCELLESCNLTLEAKTQNACVFSIQN
;
A
#
# COMPACT_ATOMS: atom_id res chain seq x y z
N MET A 1 -8.62 -5.03 -6.03
CA MET A 1 -7.70 -3.88 -6.14
C MET A 1 -8.17 -3.01 -7.30
N LEU A 2 -8.49 -1.74 -7.05
CA LEU A 2 -8.44 -0.74 -8.11
C LEU A 2 -6.97 -0.66 -8.52
N GLN A 3 -6.59 -1.37 -9.59
CA GLN A 3 -5.26 -1.20 -10.19
C GLN A 3 -5.16 0.27 -10.56
N PHE A 4 -4.35 1.03 -9.83
CA PHE A 4 -4.13 2.42 -10.20
C PHE A 4 -3.57 2.42 -11.63
N PRO A 5 -4.02 3.34 -12.50
CA PRO A 5 -3.49 3.43 -13.87
C PRO A 5 -1.97 3.57 -13.88
N THR A 6 -1.38 4.12 -12.82
CA THR A 6 0.07 4.19 -12.59
C THR A 6 0.75 2.82 -12.56
N GLU A 7 0.12 1.78 -11.99
CA GLU A 7 0.71 0.44 -11.92
C GLU A 7 0.83 -0.18 -13.31
N ARG A 8 -0.21 -0.04 -14.13
CA ARG A 8 -0.20 -0.51 -15.54
C ARG A 8 0.82 0.24 -16.38
N ILE A 9 0.97 1.55 -16.15
CA ILE A 9 1.95 2.38 -16.85
C ILE A 9 3.37 1.96 -16.46
N ILE A 10 3.67 1.88 -15.16
CA ILE A 10 4.98 1.48 -14.65
C ILE A 10 5.36 0.09 -15.16
N SER A 11 4.40 -0.82 -15.17
CA SER A 11 4.63 -2.20 -15.57
C SER A 11 4.93 -2.36 -17.06
N ILE A 12 4.62 -1.38 -17.89
CA ILE A 12 5.02 -1.35 -19.30
C ILE A 12 6.33 -0.57 -19.48
N ILE A 13 6.45 0.60 -18.84
CA ILE A 13 7.60 1.49 -19.01
C ILE A 13 8.90 0.85 -18.54
N PHE A 14 8.91 0.19 -17.37
CA PHE A 14 10.16 -0.34 -16.80
C PHE A 14 10.76 -1.50 -17.62
N PRO A 15 9.97 -2.48 -18.09
CA PRO A 15 10.44 -3.45 -19.08
C PRO A 15 10.99 -2.83 -20.36
N LEU A 16 10.27 -1.86 -20.95
CA LEU A 16 10.72 -1.20 -22.18
C LEU A 16 12.03 -0.43 -21.96
N PHE A 17 12.15 0.25 -20.83
CA PHE A 17 13.38 0.92 -20.42
C PHE A 17 14.55 -0.06 -20.32
N PHE A 18 14.36 -1.20 -19.64
CA PHE A 18 15.38 -2.25 -19.57
C PHE A 18 15.80 -2.75 -20.96
N ILE A 19 14.85 -3.08 -21.82
CA ILE A 19 15.12 -3.58 -23.18
C ILE A 19 15.88 -2.53 -23.98
N ALA A 20 15.46 -1.27 -23.93
CA ALA A 20 16.14 -0.16 -24.61
C ALA A 20 17.59 0.00 -24.13
N MET A 21 17.81 -0.04 -22.80
CA MET A 21 19.15 0.04 -22.22
C MET A 21 20.01 -1.16 -22.58
N LEU A 22 19.45 -2.37 -22.59
CA LEU A 22 20.16 -3.59 -22.99
C LEU A 22 20.60 -3.53 -24.45
N ILE A 23 19.70 -3.13 -25.36
CA ILE A 23 20.04 -2.96 -26.79
C ILE A 23 21.17 -1.94 -26.97
N TRP A 24 21.08 -0.80 -26.27
CA TRP A 24 22.10 0.23 -26.37
C TRP A 24 23.45 -0.22 -25.80
N TYR A 25 23.42 -0.89 -24.65
CA TYR A 25 24.60 -1.46 -24.02
C TYR A 25 25.31 -2.49 -24.92
N LEU A 26 24.55 -3.38 -25.57
CA LEU A 26 25.10 -4.36 -26.52
C LEU A 26 25.71 -3.70 -27.76
N LYS A 27 25.20 -2.53 -28.18
CA LYS A 27 25.78 -1.73 -29.27
C LYS A 27 27.09 -1.05 -28.83
N ASP A 28 27.14 -0.48 -27.63
CA ASP A 28 28.31 0.26 -27.11
C ASP A 28 29.51 -0.65 -26.81
N LYS A 29 29.27 -1.76 -26.11
CA LYS A 29 30.34 -2.63 -25.60
C LYS A 29 30.83 -3.70 -26.58
N LYS A 30 30.21 -3.77 -27.77
CA LYS A 30 30.28 -4.90 -28.70
C LYS A 30 29.74 -6.17 -28.06
N TRP A 31 29.13 -7.04 -28.86
CA TRP A 31 28.45 -8.23 -28.38
C TRP A 31 29.37 -9.16 -27.55
N ASN A 32 29.12 -9.24 -26.23
CA ASN A 32 29.81 -10.15 -25.32
C ASN A 32 28.86 -11.25 -24.82
N LYS A 33 29.13 -12.50 -25.20
CA LYS A 33 28.27 -13.66 -24.83
C LYS A 33 28.15 -13.87 -23.32
N LYS A 34 29.21 -13.59 -22.55
CA LYS A 34 29.19 -13.77 -21.09
C LYS A 34 28.24 -12.78 -20.41
N GLU A 35 28.21 -11.55 -20.90
CA GLU A 35 27.33 -10.52 -20.37
C GLU A 35 25.88 -10.77 -20.77
N LEU A 36 25.65 -11.24 -22.01
CA LEU A 36 24.30 -11.63 -22.43
C LEU A 36 23.74 -12.78 -21.56
N LEU A 37 24.57 -13.77 -21.25
CA LEU A 37 24.20 -14.87 -20.35
C LEU A 37 23.92 -14.39 -18.91
N PHE A 38 24.61 -13.35 -18.45
CA PHE A 38 24.35 -12.74 -17.15
C PHE A 38 22.99 -12.04 -17.11
N PHE A 39 22.61 -11.32 -18.18
CA PHE A 39 21.33 -10.60 -18.24
C PHE A 39 20.16 -11.47 -18.72
N SER A 40 20.41 -12.68 -19.24
CA SER A 40 19.37 -13.54 -19.80
C SER A 40 18.29 -13.96 -18.79
N PRO A 41 18.57 -14.26 -17.50
CA PRO A 41 17.50 -14.62 -16.55
C PRO A 41 16.47 -13.49 -16.39
N ILE A 42 16.93 -12.24 -16.43
CA ILE A 42 16.08 -11.06 -16.30
C ILE A 42 15.33 -10.79 -17.59
N LEU A 43 16.00 -10.92 -18.73
CA LEU A 43 15.35 -10.81 -20.02
C LEU A 43 14.24 -11.85 -20.18
N ILE A 44 14.48 -13.11 -19.79
CA ILE A 44 13.48 -14.18 -19.79
C ILE A 44 12.32 -13.81 -18.87
N THR A 45 12.61 -13.36 -17.64
CA THR A 45 11.58 -12.95 -16.68
C THR A 45 10.72 -11.81 -17.24
N ILE A 46 11.34 -10.81 -17.87
CA ILE A 46 10.64 -9.68 -18.48
C ILE A 46 9.79 -10.13 -19.66
N ILE A 47 10.27 -11.02 -20.52
CA ILE A 47 9.49 -11.58 -21.63
C ILE A 47 8.29 -12.36 -21.09
N LEU A 48 8.51 -13.27 -20.14
CA LEU A 48 7.43 -14.04 -19.50
C LEU A 48 6.38 -13.13 -18.87
N TYR A 49 6.82 -12.00 -18.30
CA TYR A 49 5.95 -10.99 -17.73
C TYR A 49 5.14 -10.25 -18.81
N THR A 50 5.79 -9.70 -19.84
CA THR A 50 5.13 -8.90 -20.88
C THR A 50 4.21 -9.73 -21.79
N THR A 51 4.52 -11.00 -22.02
CA THR A 51 3.68 -11.93 -22.79
C THR A 51 2.65 -12.64 -21.92
N THR A 52 2.55 -12.31 -20.62
CA THR A 52 1.67 -12.97 -19.63
C THR A 52 1.87 -14.49 -19.47
N LEU A 53 2.92 -15.06 -20.06
CA LEU A 53 3.21 -16.49 -20.01
C LEU A 53 3.62 -16.94 -18.60
N GLY A 54 4.14 -16.02 -17.78
CA GLY A 54 4.49 -16.30 -16.38
C GLY A 54 3.33 -16.78 -15.51
N ILE A 55 2.08 -16.45 -15.86
CA ILE A 55 0.88 -16.88 -15.10
C ILE A 55 0.70 -18.41 -15.14
N HIS A 56 1.17 -19.05 -16.21
CA HIS A 56 1.10 -20.51 -16.37
C HIS A 56 2.21 -21.27 -15.63
N ILE A 57 3.19 -20.58 -15.05
CA ILE A 57 4.30 -21.20 -14.32
C ILE A 57 4.05 -21.01 -12.81
N PRO A 58 3.92 -22.09 -12.02
CA PRO A 58 3.58 -22.01 -10.58
C PRO A 58 4.54 -21.18 -9.72
N LEU A 59 5.77 -20.99 -10.19
CA LEU A 59 6.74 -20.15 -9.50
C LEU A 59 6.49 -18.66 -9.71
N PHE A 60 6.03 -18.27 -10.90
CA PHE A 60 5.89 -16.87 -11.30
C PHE A 60 4.48 -16.31 -11.04
N ASN A 61 3.46 -17.18 -10.90
CA ASN A 61 2.08 -16.76 -10.65
C ASN A 61 1.82 -16.28 -9.21
N LYS A 62 2.75 -16.55 -8.27
CA LYS A 62 2.69 -16.08 -6.87
C LYS A 62 3.42 -14.75 -6.64
N VAL A 63 4.21 -14.30 -7.60
CA VAL A 63 5.05 -13.11 -7.43
C VAL A 63 4.26 -11.87 -7.86
N ASN A 64 4.20 -10.89 -6.97
CA ASN A 64 3.55 -9.61 -7.27
C ASN A 64 4.17 -8.96 -8.52
N THR A 65 3.33 -8.56 -9.46
CA THR A 65 3.74 -8.01 -10.76
C THR A 65 4.65 -6.79 -10.64
N ARG A 66 4.54 -6.02 -9.54
CA ARG A 66 5.39 -4.87 -9.23
C ARG A 66 6.87 -5.25 -9.12
N ILE A 67 7.17 -6.46 -8.63
CA ILE A 67 8.54 -6.93 -8.42
C ILE A 67 9.30 -7.04 -9.75
N TYR A 68 8.64 -7.52 -10.82
CA TYR A 68 9.25 -7.60 -12.14
C TYR A 68 9.61 -6.23 -12.72
N GLY A 69 8.73 -5.24 -12.51
CA GLY A 69 9.01 -3.86 -12.89
C GLY A 69 10.21 -3.28 -12.15
N ILE A 70 10.28 -3.47 -10.82
CA ILE A 70 11.40 -3.01 -10.00
C ILE A 70 12.72 -3.64 -10.45
N LEU A 71 12.72 -4.95 -10.72
CA LEU A 71 13.89 -5.66 -11.25
C LEU A 71 14.32 -5.12 -12.62
N ALA A 72 13.38 -4.92 -13.55
CA ALA A 72 13.66 -4.33 -14.86
C ALA A 72 14.28 -2.93 -14.73
N PHE A 73 13.71 -2.09 -13.85
CA PHE A 73 14.24 -0.76 -13.59
C PHE A 73 15.66 -0.80 -13.04
N LEU A 74 15.89 -1.60 -11.98
CA LEU A 74 17.21 -1.74 -11.35
C LEU A 74 18.28 -2.15 -12.36
N PHE A 75 18.04 -3.20 -13.14
CA PHE A 75 19.02 -3.68 -14.11
C PHE A 75 19.16 -2.74 -15.31
N GLY A 76 18.09 -2.05 -15.70
CA GLY A 76 18.13 -0.99 -16.69
C GLY A 76 19.03 0.17 -16.24
N THR A 77 18.94 0.55 -14.97
CA THR A 77 19.82 1.57 -14.36
C THR A 77 21.27 1.09 -14.30
N ILE A 78 21.53 -0.17 -13.93
CA ILE A 78 22.89 -0.74 -13.95
C ILE A 78 23.49 -0.68 -15.35
N LEU A 79 22.73 -1.07 -16.37
CA LEU A 79 23.16 -1.01 -17.77
C LEU A 79 23.44 0.43 -18.21
N PHE A 80 22.52 1.34 -17.89
CA PHE A 80 22.66 2.77 -18.17
C PHE A 80 23.95 3.36 -17.58
N LEU A 81 24.26 3.01 -16.32
CA LEU A 81 25.47 3.51 -15.65
C LEU A 81 26.77 2.98 -16.28
N LYS A 82 26.76 1.80 -16.92
CA LYS A 82 27.95 1.19 -17.54
C LYS A 82 28.29 1.72 -18.95
N LEU A 83 27.44 2.56 -19.55
CA LEU A 83 27.64 3.11 -20.90
C LEU A 83 28.79 4.13 -20.92
N ARG A 84 29.73 4.00 -21.88
CA ARG A 84 30.95 4.85 -21.91
C ARG A 84 30.70 6.32 -22.31
N TYR A 85 29.67 6.59 -23.12
CA TYR A 85 29.50 7.88 -23.81
C TYR A 85 28.50 8.83 -23.15
N ILE A 86 28.25 8.68 -21.85
CA ILE A 86 27.28 9.50 -21.14
C ILE A 86 28.00 10.60 -20.36
N ASN A 87 27.66 11.86 -20.66
CA ASN A 87 28.01 12.98 -19.78
C ASN A 87 27.11 12.93 -18.54
N TYR A 88 27.52 12.14 -17.55
CA TYR A 88 26.75 11.88 -16.34
C TYR A 88 26.34 13.17 -15.62
N LYS A 89 27.17 14.23 -15.62
CA LYS A 89 26.84 15.50 -14.96
C LYS A 89 25.60 16.16 -15.57
N LYS A 90 25.46 16.15 -16.90
CA LYS A 90 24.31 16.73 -17.59
C LYS A 90 23.06 15.88 -17.38
N ILE A 91 23.19 14.55 -17.47
CA ILE A 91 22.04 13.65 -17.30
C ILE A 91 21.55 13.61 -15.85
N ILE A 92 22.46 13.58 -14.87
CA ILE A 92 22.09 13.66 -13.45
C ILE A 92 21.36 14.97 -13.17
N ARG A 93 21.85 16.11 -13.67
CA ARG A 93 21.18 17.41 -13.48
C ARG A 93 19.76 17.41 -14.05
N ILE A 94 19.59 16.93 -15.29
CA ILE A 94 18.27 16.82 -15.93
C ILE A 94 17.39 15.82 -15.17
N GLY A 95 17.94 14.68 -14.77
CA GLY A 95 17.24 13.63 -14.03
C GLY A 95 16.74 14.11 -12.68
N ILE A 96 17.58 14.83 -11.92
CA ILE A 96 17.17 15.45 -10.65
C ILE A 96 16.06 16.47 -10.88
N SER A 97 16.16 17.32 -11.91
CA SER A 97 15.09 18.27 -12.25
C SER A 97 13.78 17.57 -12.60
N ILE A 98 13.82 16.51 -13.41
CA ILE A 98 12.64 15.71 -13.77
C ILE A 98 12.06 15.02 -12.52
N ILE A 99 12.90 14.40 -11.68
CA ILE A 99 12.46 13.76 -10.43
C ILE A 99 11.80 14.78 -9.52
N ALA A 100 12.38 15.97 -9.36
CA ALA A 100 11.79 17.04 -8.55
C ALA A 100 10.41 17.46 -9.09
N ILE A 101 10.27 17.62 -10.42
CA ILE A 101 8.99 17.94 -11.06
C ILE A 101 7.98 16.80 -10.86
N LEU A 102 8.40 15.54 -11.01
CA LEU A 102 7.53 14.38 -10.81
C LEU A 102 7.07 14.24 -9.36
N ILE A 103 7.96 14.46 -8.39
CA ILE A 103 7.61 14.48 -6.96
C ILE A 103 6.61 15.61 -6.70
N LEU A 104 6.87 16.81 -7.21
CA LEU A 104 5.95 17.94 -7.06
C LEU A 104 4.59 17.65 -7.69
N ALA A 105 4.55 17.05 -8.89
CA ALA A 105 3.32 16.64 -9.54
C ALA A 105 2.57 15.57 -8.75
N ILE A 106 3.29 14.58 -8.18
CA ILE A 106 2.68 13.57 -7.30
C ILE A 106 2.08 14.26 -6.08
N ILE A 107 2.79 15.18 -5.44
CA ILE A 107 2.28 15.94 -4.28
C ILE A 107 1.00 16.68 -4.68
N ILE A 108 1.01 17.46 -5.75
CA ILE A 108 -0.15 18.24 -6.19
C ILE A 108 -1.34 17.35 -6.57
N LEU A 109 -1.11 16.24 -7.28
CA LEU A 109 -2.18 15.39 -7.82
C LEU A 109 -2.73 14.38 -6.81
N ARG A 110 -1.89 13.82 -5.94
CA ARG A 110 -2.29 12.82 -4.94
C ARG A 110 -2.69 13.45 -3.61
N TYR A 111 -2.18 14.65 -3.34
CA TYR A 111 -2.37 15.33 -2.07
C TYR A 111 -2.88 16.77 -2.23
N PRO A 112 -3.89 17.04 -3.09
CA PRO A 112 -4.40 18.40 -3.30
C PRO A 112 -4.99 19.03 -2.03
N SER A 113 -5.29 18.20 -1.03
CA SER A 113 -5.91 18.60 0.23
C SER A 113 -5.16 18.04 1.45
N MET A 114 -3.86 17.70 1.34
CA MET A 114 -3.08 17.50 2.57
C MET A 114 -2.83 18.87 3.22
N PRO A 115 -3.25 19.07 4.47
CA PRO A 115 -2.72 20.18 5.25
C PRO A 115 -1.21 19.96 5.35
N PHE A 116 -0.43 20.93 4.85
CA PHE A 116 1.01 20.99 5.06
C PHE A 116 1.32 22.23 5.91
N PRO A 117 2.08 22.13 7.02
CA PRO A 117 2.73 20.92 7.54
C PRO A 117 1.72 19.83 7.94
N PHE A 118 2.18 18.58 8.06
CA PHE A 118 1.35 17.45 8.52
C PHE A 118 0.83 17.76 9.94
N GLU A 119 -0.23 18.53 10.05
CA GLU A 119 -0.93 18.71 11.30
C GLU A 119 -1.59 17.37 11.59
N THR A 120 -1.07 16.66 12.60
CA THR A 120 -1.79 15.58 13.23
C THR A 120 -3.13 16.15 13.68
N ASN A 121 -4.18 15.85 12.92
CA ASN A 121 -5.56 16.16 13.29
C ASN A 121 -5.78 15.67 14.73
N ASP A 122 -6.55 16.39 15.54
CA ASP A 122 -6.81 16.03 16.93
C ASP A 122 -7.40 14.62 17.03
N THR A 123 -8.17 14.19 16.02
CA THR A 123 -8.59 12.79 15.87
C THR A 123 -7.43 11.79 15.87
N TYR A 124 -6.33 12.09 15.18
CA TYR A 124 -5.17 11.19 15.13
C TYR A 124 -4.49 11.09 16.51
N LYS A 125 -4.38 12.21 17.23
CA LYS A 125 -3.83 12.23 18.59
C LYS A 125 -4.70 11.42 19.54
N ASP A 126 -6.01 11.62 19.48
CA ASP A 126 -6.99 10.91 20.31
C ASP A 126 -6.98 9.39 20.07
N VAL A 127 -6.79 8.96 18.82
CA VAL A 127 -6.65 7.53 18.48
C VAL A 127 -5.32 6.98 18.97
N VAL A 128 -4.23 7.75 18.87
CA VAL A 128 -2.94 7.32 19.43
C VAL A 128 -2.99 7.21 20.96
N GLU A 129 -3.69 8.12 21.62
CA GLU A 129 -3.87 8.12 23.08
C GLU A 129 -4.72 6.94 23.57
N ILE A 130 -5.65 6.44 22.75
CA ILE A 130 -6.54 5.33 23.14
C ILE A 130 -5.89 3.95 22.94
N PHE A 131 -4.86 3.83 22.10
CA PHE A 131 -4.22 2.54 21.81
C PHE A 131 -3.70 1.76 23.03
N PRO A 132 -3.13 2.38 24.07
CA PRO A 132 -2.75 1.66 25.30
C PRO A 132 -3.91 0.94 26.00
N GLN A 133 -5.17 1.29 25.70
CA GLN A 133 -6.37 0.68 26.29
C GLN A 133 -6.93 -0.48 25.45
N VAL A 134 -6.34 -0.75 24.28
CA VAL A 134 -6.75 -1.83 23.38
C VAL A 134 -6.02 -3.09 23.79
N ASN A 135 -6.77 -4.16 24.10
CA ASN A 135 -6.18 -5.35 24.72
C ASN A 135 -5.81 -6.44 23.72
N GLU A 136 -6.50 -6.52 22.58
CA GLU A 136 -6.40 -7.69 21.72
C GLU A 136 -6.35 -7.34 20.23
N LYS A 137 -7.49 -7.46 19.55
CA LYS A 137 -7.57 -7.41 18.09
C LYS A 137 -8.62 -6.41 17.66
N ILE A 138 -8.14 -5.34 17.03
CA ILE A 138 -8.96 -4.18 16.75
C ILE A 138 -9.30 -4.02 15.28
N PHE A 139 -10.52 -3.56 15.00
CA PHE A 139 -10.91 -3.02 13.71
C PHE A 139 -11.17 -1.51 13.84
N LEU A 140 -10.42 -0.71 13.09
CA LEU A 140 -10.52 0.76 13.04
C LEU A 140 -11.64 1.20 12.09
N ILE A 141 -12.58 1.98 12.61
CA ILE A 141 -13.66 2.63 11.86
C ILE A 141 -13.33 4.12 11.71
N CYS A 142 -12.58 4.44 10.66
CA CYS A 142 -11.97 5.77 10.48
C CYS A 142 -12.09 6.27 9.03
N PRO A 143 -13.31 6.48 8.51
CA PRO A 143 -13.54 6.85 7.11
C PRO A 143 -12.93 8.22 6.74
N GLU A 144 -12.72 9.10 7.71
CA GLU A 144 -12.08 10.41 7.50
C GLU A 144 -10.55 10.30 7.37
N ILE A 145 -9.94 9.28 7.97
CA ILE A 145 -8.49 9.01 7.96
C ILE A 145 -8.12 8.03 6.81
N GLU A 146 -9.12 7.42 6.19
CA GLU A 146 -9.00 6.23 5.33
C GLU A 146 -8.17 6.40 4.07
N ARG A 147 -7.94 7.63 3.59
CA ARG A 147 -7.20 7.78 2.34
C ARG A 147 -5.74 7.38 2.46
N GLN A 148 -5.09 7.57 3.61
CA GLN A 148 -3.69 7.13 3.85
C GLN A 148 -3.33 6.84 5.33
N GLY A 149 -3.97 7.46 6.32
CA GLY A 149 -3.50 7.39 7.72
C GLY A 149 -3.95 6.16 8.51
N VAL A 150 -4.97 5.42 8.06
CA VAL A 150 -5.47 4.24 8.79
C VAL A 150 -4.44 3.12 8.82
N ALA A 151 -3.66 2.95 7.75
CA ALA A 151 -2.57 1.99 7.73
C ALA A 151 -1.46 2.38 8.71
N ASP A 152 -1.19 3.68 8.88
CA ASP A 152 -0.19 4.18 9.82
C ASP A 152 -0.64 3.94 11.27
N LEU A 153 -1.93 4.16 11.56
CA LEU A 153 -2.53 3.86 12.86
C LEU A 153 -2.49 2.37 13.20
N TYR A 154 -2.87 1.50 12.26
CA TYR A 154 -2.68 0.05 12.43
C TYR A 154 -1.21 -0.31 12.63
N SER A 155 -0.30 0.37 11.93
CA SER A 155 1.14 0.14 12.07
C SER A 155 1.65 0.51 13.45
N TYR A 156 1.25 1.69 13.93
CA TYR A 156 1.61 2.20 15.23
C TYR A 156 1.09 1.28 16.35
N GLY A 157 -0.19 0.92 16.32
CA GLY A 157 -0.80 0.02 17.30
C GLY A 157 -0.10 -1.34 17.36
N ALA A 158 0.22 -1.94 16.21
CA ALA A 158 0.93 -3.21 16.16
C ALA A 158 2.38 -3.12 16.67
N ILE A 159 3.12 -2.07 16.32
CA ILE A 159 4.55 -1.92 16.67
C ILE A 159 4.74 -1.54 18.13
N TYR A 160 3.96 -0.59 18.63
CA TYR A 160 4.17 0.00 19.95
C TYR A 160 3.31 -0.62 21.06
N HIS A 161 2.20 -1.29 20.70
CA HIS A 161 1.24 -1.82 21.66
C HIS A 161 0.88 -3.29 21.43
N ASP A 162 1.56 -4.00 20.51
CA ASP A 162 1.32 -5.41 20.16
C ASP A 162 -0.15 -5.73 19.78
N ILE A 163 -0.87 -4.70 19.30
CA ILE A 163 -2.27 -4.82 18.90
C ILE A 163 -2.38 -5.60 17.59
N LYS A 164 -3.23 -6.61 17.56
CA LYS A 164 -3.49 -7.39 16.34
C LYS A 164 -4.50 -6.66 15.47
N THR A 165 -4.31 -6.72 14.16
CA THR A 165 -5.21 -6.07 13.20
C THR A 165 -5.65 -7.11 12.17
N PRO A 166 -6.94 -7.19 11.83
CA PRO A 166 -7.43 -8.20 10.89
C PRO A 166 -6.98 -7.93 9.46
N ILE A 167 -6.78 -6.67 9.09
CA ILE A 167 -6.43 -6.22 7.74
C ILE A 167 -4.92 -5.98 7.53
N GLY A 168 -4.11 -6.07 8.58
CA GLY A 168 -2.66 -5.91 8.50
C GLY A 168 -2.21 -4.49 8.11
N PHE A 169 -0.98 -4.41 7.61
CA PHE A 169 -0.37 -3.15 7.15
C PHE A 169 -0.75 -2.85 5.68
N PHE A 170 -0.39 -1.66 5.20
CA PHE A 170 -0.63 -1.26 3.81
C PHE A 170 -0.08 -2.30 2.82
N GLY A 171 -0.94 -2.80 1.92
CA GLY A 171 -0.55 -3.73 0.86
C GLY A 171 -0.61 -5.22 1.21
N SER A 172 -1.17 -5.58 2.37
CA SER A 172 -1.46 -6.97 2.74
C SER A 172 -2.46 -7.59 1.75
N GLU A 173 -2.23 -8.84 1.33
CA GLU A 173 -3.21 -9.60 0.55
C GLU A 173 -4.39 -9.98 1.46
N GLU A 174 -5.56 -9.42 1.17
CA GLU A 174 -6.81 -9.70 1.88
C GLU A 174 -7.52 -10.88 1.21
N THR A 175 -7.96 -11.89 1.99
CA THR A 175 -8.78 -12.96 1.42
C THR A 175 -10.13 -12.42 0.96
N PRO A 176 -10.79 -13.05 -0.04
CA PRO A 176 -12.12 -12.62 -0.48
C PRO A 176 -13.14 -12.51 0.65
N GLU A 177 -13.08 -13.42 1.62
CA GLU A 177 -13.96 -13.47 2.79
C GLU A 177 -13.72 -12.29 3.73
N LEU A 178 -12.45 -12.00 4.04
CA LEU A 178 -12.08 -10.87 4.89
C LEU A 178 -12.46 -9.54 4.21
N ARG A 179 -12.27 -9.46 2.89
CA ARG A 179 -12.68 -8.31 2.10
C ARG A 179 -14.19 -8.09 2.11
N ALA A 180 -14.97 -9.17 1.97
CA ALA A 180 -16.42 -9.09 2.05
C ALA A 180 -16.87 -8.66 3.45
N ALA A 181 -16.28 -9.20 4.51
CA ALA A 181 -16.57 -8.80 5.89
C ALA A 181 -16.27 -7.31 6.12
N ARG A 182 -15.10 -6.84 5.67
CA ARG A 182 -14.73 -5.43 5.76
C ARG A 182 -15.71 -4.52 5.02
N LEU A 183 -16.07 -4.85 3.77
CA LEU A 183 -17.04 -4.08 3.00
C LEU A 183 -18.42 -4.08 3.68
N GLY A 184 -18.84 -5.23 4.21
CA GLY A 184 -20.09 -5.35 4.96
C GLY A 184 -20.10 -4.55 6.26
N LEU A 185 -18.95 -4.41 6.93
CA LEU A 185 -18.80 -3.57 8.12
C LEU A 185 -18.99 -2.09 7.76
N TYR A 186 -18.39 -1.62 6.66
CA TYR A 186 -18.60 -0.25 6.16
C TYR A 186 -20.05 0.02 5.76
N GLU A 187 -20.68 -0.92 5.08
CA GLU A 187 -22.09 -0.82 4.73
C GLU A 187 -22.96 -0.78 5.99
N GLY A 188 -22.65 -1.61 6.99
CA GLY A 188 -23.33 -1.61 8.29
C GLY A 188 -23.22 -0.26 9.00
N ILE A 189 -22.05 0.39 8.96
CA ILE A 189 -21.87 1.75 9.51
C ILE A 189 -22.73 2.77 8.76
N GLN A 190 -22.70 2.75 7.42
CA GLN A 190 -23.48 3.68 6.60
C GLN A 190 -24.99 3.52 6.81
N GLN A 191 -25.45 2.29 7.00
CA GLN A 191 -26.86 1.97 7.24
C GLN A 191 -27.26 2.02 8.71
N GLN A 192 -26.32 2.32 9.62
CA GLN A 192 -26.51 2.28 11.08
C GLN A 192 -27.07 0.93 11.57
N ASN A 193 -26.66 -0.17 10.93
CA ASN A 193 -27.15 -1.51 11.19
C ASN A 193 -26.21 -2.27 12.14
N CYS A 194 -26.53 -2.26 13.44
CA CYS A 194 -25.74 -2.92 14.47
C CYS A 194 -25.54 -4.42 14.25
N THR A 195 -26.56 -5.14 13.75
CA THR A 195 -26.44 -6.57 13.46
C THR A 195 -25.35 -6.81 12.40
N GLN A 196 -25.37 -6.00 11.34
CA GLN A 196 -24.39 -6.11 10.26
C GLN A 196 -22.98 -5.73 10.73
N ILE A 197 -22.85 -4.72 11.60
CA ILE A 197 -21.56 -4.33 12.20
C ILE A 197 -21.00 -5.49 13.04
N ILE A 198 -21.79 -6.05 13.94
CA ILE A 198 -21.35 -7.11 14.86
C ILE A 198 -20.99 -8.39 14.08
N GLU A 199 -21.85 -8.84 13.17
CA GLU A 199 -21.60 -10.06 12.39
C GLU A 199 -20.35 -9.95 11.54
N ASN A 200 -20.16 -8.82 10.86
CA ASN A 200 -18.98 -8.63 10.03
C ASN A 200 -17.71 -8.45 10.86
N THR A 201 -17.80 -7.83 12.03
CA THR A 201 -16.65 -7.75 12.94
C THR A 201 -16.22 -9.14 13.40
N LYS A 202 -17.17 -10.00 13.82
CA LYS A 202 -16.89 -11.41 14.17
C LYS A 202 -16.22 -12.15 13.01
N LYS A 203 -16.65 -11.94 11.75
CA LYS A 203 -16.00 -12.52 10.55
C LYS A 203 -14.57 -12.02 10.33
N THR A 204 -14.25 -10.78 10.71
CA THR A 204 -12.86 -10.30 10.69
C THR A 204 -12.01 -10.87 11.83
N THR A 205 -12.61 -11.59 12.78
CA THR A 205 -12.02 -12.08 14.04
C THR A 205 -11.48 -10.97 14.95
N ALA A 206 -11.89 -9.72 14.74
CA ALA A 206 -11.63 -8.64 15.69
C ALA A 206 -12.52 -8.79 16.92
N THR A 207 -11.96 -8.50 18.09
CA THR A 207 -12.64 -8.52 19.38
C THR A 207 -13.03 -7.10 19.84
N GLU A 208 -12.38 -6.08 19.28
CA GLU A 208 -12.60 -4.67 19.60
C GLU A 208 -12.85 -3.83 18.33
N LEU A 209 -13.68 -2.81 18.46
CA LEU A 209 -13.98 -1.81 17.44
C LEU A 209 -13.53 -0.44 17.93
N LEU A 210 -12.78 0.29 17.10
CA LEU A 210 -12.36 1.66 17.38
C LEU A 210 -13.11 2.64 16.49
N GLY A 211 -13.97 3.48 17.06
CA GLY A 211 -14.54 4.62 16.35
C GLY A 211 -13.56 5.79 16.37
N CYS A 212 -13.21 6.33 15.20
CA CYS A 212 -12.35 7.52 15.09
C CYS A 212 -13.12 8.84 14.99
N THR A 213 -14.43 8.86 15.17
CA THR A 213 -15.20 10.12 15.17
C THR A 213 -16.29 10.06 16.23
N PRO A 214 -16.75 11.21 16.76
CA PRO A 214 -17.88 11.24 17.68
C PRO A 214 -19.12 10.50 17.14
N ALA A 215 -19.42 10.66 15.85
CA ALA A 215 -20.54 9.97 15.20
C ALA A 215 -20.36 8.45 15.17
N ASN A 216 -19.14 7.95 14.91
CA ASN A 216 -18.85 6.52 14.97
C ASN A 216 -19.00 5.99 16.40
N CYS A 217 -18.58 6.78 17.39
CA CYS A 217 -18.71 6.41 18.80
C CYS A 217 -20.16 6.33 19.25
N GLU A 218 -20.99 7.31 18.89
CA GLU A 218 -22.43 7.28 19.18
C GLU A 218 -23.11 6.06 18.53
N LEU A 219 -22.74 5.72 17.30
CA LEU A 219 -23.26 4.54 16.63
C LEU A 219 -22.86 3.25 17.37
N LEU A 220 -21.59 3.08 17.72
CA LEU A 220 -21.12 1.89 18.44
C LEU A 220 -21.76 1.77 19.82
N GLU A 221 -21.96 2.89 20.51
CA GLU A 221 -22.67 2.96 21.79
C GLU A 221 -24.12 2.46 21.65
N SER A 222 -24.79 2.79 20.54
CA SER A 222 -26.16 2.33 20.26
C SER A 222 -26.27 0.82 19.98
N CYS A 223 -25.15 0.15 19.67
CA CYS A 223 -25.11 -1.26 19.33
C CYS A 223 -24.99 -2.21 20.53
N ASN A 224 -25.24 -1.73 21.76
CA ASN A 224 -25.12 -2.51 23.00
C ASN A 224 -23.74 -3.17 23.18
N LEU A 225 -22.69 -2.52 22.67
CA LEU A 225 -21.31 -2.95 22.88
C LEU A 225 -20.80 -2.46 24.24
N THR A 226 -19.77 -3.10 24.79
CA THR A 226 -19.18 -2.66 26.05
C THR A 226 -18.13 -1.59 25.78
N LEU A 227 -18.30 -0.41 26.36
CA LEU A 227 -17.32 0.67 26.23
C LEU A 227 -16.10 0.37 27.11
N GLU A 228 -14.93 0.29 26.50
CA GLU A 228 -13.65 0.06 27.19
C GLU A 228 -12.92 1.39 27.45
N ALA A 229 -12.89 2.28 26.47
CA ALA A 229 -12.23 3.59 26.57
C ALA A 229 -12.89 4.62 25.65
N LYS A 230 -12.81 5.91 26.02
CA LYS A 230 -13.33 7.05 25.24
C LYS A 230 -12.45 8.29 25.45
N THR A 231 -12.11 8.96 24.36
CA THR A 231 -11.52 10.30 24.31
C THR A 231 -12.52 11.26 23.66
N GLN A 232 -12.09 12.48 23.29
CA GLN A 232 -12.99 13.45 22.66
C GLN A 232 -13.49 12.98 21.29
N ASN A 233 -12.60 12.42 20.47
CA ASN A 233 -12.93 12.00 19.10
C ASN A 233 -12.83 10.49 18.86
N ALA A 234 -12.31 9.71 19.82
CA ALA A 234 -12.14 8.27 19.66
C ALA A 234 -12.78 7.46 20.78
N CYS A 235 -13.12 6.21 20.49
CA CYS A 235 -13.69 5.26 21.46
C CYS A 235 -13.31 3.84 21.08
N VAL A 236 -13.18 2.98 22.09
CA VAL A 236 -12.96 1.54 21.93
C VAL A 236 -14.12 0.81 22.58
N PHE A 237 -14.71 -0.10 21.82
CA PHE A 237 -15.79 -0.96 22.26
C PHE A 237 -15.41 -2.43 22.07
N SER A 238 -15.67 -3.26 23.07
CA SER A 238 -15.51 -4.71 22.98
C SER A 238 -16.80 -5.39 22.54
N ILE A 239 -16.66 -6.41 21.71
CA ILE A 239 -17.76 -7.29 21.32
C ILE A 239 -17.81 -8.42 22.33
N GLN A 240 -18.85 -8.45 23.16
CA GLN A 240 -19.12 -9.61 24.00
C GLN A 240 -19.36 -10.83 23.09
N ASN A 241 -18.60 -11.89 23.33
CA ASN A 241 -18.68 -13.13 22.54
C ASN A 241 -20.07 -13.77 22.62
#